data_AF-A0A6A6A4N9-F1
#
_entry.id   AF-A0A6A6A4N9-F1
#
_cell.length_a   1.000
_cell.length_b   1.000
_cell.length_c   1.000
_cell.angle_alpha   90.00
_cell.angle_beta   90.00
_cell.angle_gamma   90.00
#
_symmetry.space_group_name_H-M   'P 1'
#
loop_
_entity.id
_entity.type
_entity.pdbx_description
1 polymer ?
#
loop_
_entity_poly.entity_id
_entity_poly.type
_entity_poly.pdbx_seq_one_letter_code
_entity_poly.pdbx_strand_id
1 'polypeptide(L)'
;MEEILLQSMNAPASATVYQHVRLRLRNLKDLRKLLQEHETPKSLLEMSCEDVHRLGKQHFPPSSSGFRLAIVTDEDAVLEEARQARDWLSGMLACHEKLLSREHLLRMFRLAIEKDMAGQKERWSEKEKLYMVLTDPKLVTLEDRLKAAFTTVLHLNLAQQLQHVGEKAQVRFDRVERTEALTAQTDDIRDSIVVKARNVKVDHFACAAPLSLLTSQTPAEEIACPICQNSHTDMRTFTIPDLLADYPVRIKYCGHFVGKACLEQWMMTPKIEAAKYPHRTCPLCRVKIEGVDTPALPVALRKHVVTDWRAMEVLREMEEGWEMEVDECLDAVVACMSEEVAVEEMLAEVARRRMTSKWGFESEEKILRSKLEELRKEKWVWGFRGDAIWRRLRDEWVGSGIVRKD
;
A
#
# COMPACT_ATOMS: atom_id res chain seq x y z
N MET A 1 -41.94 21.76 2.32
CA MET A 1 -41.21 22.26 3.52
C MET A 1 -39.71 22.00 3.43
N GLU A 2 -39.26 20.87 2.88
CA GLU A 2 -37.83 20.59 2.61
C GLU A 2 -37.21 21.47 1.51
N GLU A 3 -37.98 21.91 0.50
CA GLU A 3 -37.46 22.82 -0.55
C GLU A 3 -37.12 24.24 -0.04
N ILE A 4 -37.80 24.72 1.00
CA ILE A 4 -37.53 26.03 1.62
C ILE A 4 -36.24 25.98 2.45
N LEU A 5 -35.89 24.81 3.00
CA LEU A 5 -34.63 24.60 3.72
C LEU A 5 -33.43 24.51 2.76
N LEU A 6 -33.59 23.89 1.60
CA LEU A 6 -32.53 23.80 0.58
C LEU A 6 -32.20 25.17 -0.07
N GLN A 7 -33.19 26.05 -0.23
CA GLN A 7 -32.96 27.39 -0.78
C GLN A 7 -32.26 28.35 0.19
N SER A 8 -32.43 28.20 1.52
CA SER A 8 -31.72 29.06 2.49
C SER A 8 -30.24 28.68 2.68
N MET A 9 -29.87 27.42 2.39
CA MET A 9 -28.50 26.93 2.54
C MET A 9 -27.51 27.46 1.49
N ASN A 10 -28.01 28.02 0.38
CA ASN A 10 -27.21 28.59 -0.72
C ASN A 10 -27.16 30.13 -0.73
N ALA A 11 -27.88 30.80 0.18
CA ALA A 11 -27.71 32.24 0.35
C ALA A 11 -26.30 32.54 0.91
N PRO A 12 -25.56 33.54 0.40
CA PRO A 12 -24.27 33.91 0.97
C PRO A 12 -24.46 34.41 2.41
N ALA A 13 -23.70 33.85 3.37
CA ALA A 13 -23.73 34.32 4.75
C ALA A 13 -23.15 35.75 4.86
N SER A 14 -23.45 36.42 5.97
CA SER A 14 -22.86 37.73 6.25
C SER A 14 -21.33 37.63 6.38
N ALA A 15 -20.63 38.72 6.07
CA ALA A 15 -19.17 38.79 6.19
C ALA A 15 -18.68 38.43 7.61
N THR A 16 -19.45 38.79 8.63
CA THR A 16 -19.19 38.46 10.04
C THR A 16 -19.22 36.95 10.30
N VAL A 17 -20.22 36.23 9.76
CA VAL A 17 -20.29 34.77 9.88
C VAL A 17 -19.06 34.12 9.27
N TYR A 18 -18.67 34.54 8.06
CA TYR A 18 -17.47 34.03 7.40
C TYR A 18 -16.17 34.31 8.17
N GLN A 19 -16.06 35.48 8.83
CA GLN A 19 -14.92 35.79 9.69
C GLN A 19 -14.82 34.81 10.87
N HIS A 20 -15.93 34.53 11.54
CA HIS A 20 -15.98 33.54 12.62
C HIS A 20 -15.66 32.12 12.12
N VAL A 21 -16.19 31.71 10.97
CA VAL A 21 -15.89 30.40 10.35
C VAL A 21 -14.39 30.28 10.07
N ARG A 22 -13.76 31.29 9.47
CA ARG A 22 -12.31 31.29 9.17
C ARG A 22 -11.47 31.14 10.44
N LEU A 23 -11.83 31.84 11.51
CA LEU A 23 -11.13 31.77 12.79
C LEU A 23 -11.24 30.38 13.41
N ARG A 24 -12.44 29.78 13.42
CA ARG A 24 -12.65 28.43 13.94
C ARG A 24 -11.93 27.36 13.13
N LEU A 25 -11.89 27.49 11.81
CA LEU A 25 -11.10 26.58 10.95
C LEU A 25 -9.59 26.69 11.21
N ARG A 26 -9.08 27.88 11.51
CA ARG A 26 -7.68 28.06 11.91
C ARG A 26 -7.41 27.33 13.23
N ASN A 27 -8.24 27.55 14.24
CA ASN A 27 -8.14 26.86 15.53
C ASN A 27 -8.23 25.33 15.38
N LEU A 28 -9.07 24.83 14.48
CA LEU A 28 -9.17 23.40 14.18
C LEU A 28 -7.92 22.86 13.48
N LYS A 29 -7.27 23.66 12.62
CA LYS A 29 -6.00 23.28 11.99
C LYS A 29 -4.89 23.11 13.03
N ASP A 30 -4.82 24.02 13.99
CA ASP A 30 -3.82 23.96 15.07
C ASP A 30 -4.06 22.72 15.95
N LEU A 31 -5.32 22.38 16.23
CA LEU A 31 -5.69 21.14 16.93
C LEU A 31 -5.24 19.89 16.17
N ARG A 32 -5.49 19.82 14.86
CA ARG A 32 -5.09 18.67 14.02
C ARG A 32 -3.58 18.47 13.98
N LYS A 33 -2.83 19.57 13.84
CA LYS A 33 -1.37 19.51 13.85
C LYS A 33 -0.84 18.86 15.14
N LEU A 34 -1.41 19.21 16.30
CA LEU A 34 -1.04 18.58 17.57
C LEU A 34 -1.44 17.10 17.64
N LEU A 35 -2.63 16.74 17.16
CA LEU A 35 -3.08 15.34 17.09
C LEU A 35 -2.15 14.47 16.20
N GLN A 36 -1.51 15.07 15.20
CA GLN A 36 -0.55 14.40 14.32
C GLN A 36 0.88 14.35 14.90
N GLU A 37 1.31 15.38 15.65
CA GLU A 37 2.68 15.51 16.15
C GLU A 37 2.90 14.88 17.54
N HIS A 38 1.85 14.66 18.32
CA HIS A 38 1.95 14.12 19.69
C HIS A 38 1.17 12.81 19.85
N GLU A 39 1.84 11.75 20.30
CA GLU A 39 1.22 10.43 20.53
C GLU A 39 0.11 10.41 21.61
N THR A 40 -0.01 11.43 22.47
CA THR A 40 -0.92 11.34 23.63
C THR A 40 -1.77 12.59 23.88
N PRO A 41 -2.80 12.86 23.06
CA PRO A 41 -3.91 13.74 23.46
C PRO A 41 -4.64 13.22 24.70
N LYS A 42 -4.54 11.90 24.96
CA LYS A 42 -5.14 11.21 26.10
C LYS A 42 -4.47 11.57 27.44
N SER A 43 -3.16 11.80 27.46
CA SER A 43 -2.43 12.12 28.69
C SER A 43 -2.79 13.52 29.22
N LEU A 44 -3.14 14.45 28.33
CA LEU A 44 -3.63 15.79 28.68
C LEU A 44 -5.00 15.79 29.36
N LEU A 45 -5.74 14.69 29.26
CA LEU A 45 -7.07 14.49 29.81
C LEU A 45 -7.09 13.40 30.91
N GLU A 46 -5.93 12.96 31.37
CA GLU A 46 -5.80 12.15 32.58
C GLU A 46 -5.92 13.07 33.80
N MET A 47 -7.03 12.95 34.51
CA MET A 47 -7.42 13.87 35.58
C MET A 47 -7.91 13.09 36.78
N SER A 48 -7.62 13.57 37.99
CA SER A 48 -8.21 13.03 39.22
C SER A 48 -9.71 13.34 39.29
N CYS A 49 -10.45 12.64 40.16
CA CYS A 49 -11.87 12.93 40.41
C CYS A 49 -12.08 14.40 40.84
N GLU A 50 -11.20 14.93 41.69
CA GLU A 50 -11.22 16.33 42.12
C GLU A 50 -11.06 17.30 40.93
N ASP A 51 -10.15 16.97 40.02
CA ASP A 51 -9.89 17.78 38.83
C ASP A 51 -11.09 17.77 37.87
N VAL A 52 -11.76 16.62 37.70
CA VAL A 52 -12.99 16.50 36.88
C VAL A 52 -14.11 17.36 37.47
N HIS A 53 -14.32 17.32 38.79
CA HIS A 53 -15.32 18.16 39.46
C HIS A 53 -14.97 19.65 39.40
N ARG A 54 -13.69 20.01 39.55
CA ARG A 54 -13.22 21.40 39.42
C ARG A 54 -13.47 21.92 38.01
N LEU A 55 -13.14 21.13 36.99
CA LEU A 55 -13.37 21.45 35.58
C LEU A 55 -14.87 21.60 35.27
N GLY A 56 -15.70 20.68 35.80
CA GLY A 56 -17.15 20.74 35.69
C GLY A 56 -17.73 22.03 36.26
N LYS A 57 -17.32 22.44 37.46
CA LYS A 57 -17.76 23.70 38.10
C LYS A 57 -17.32 24.94 37.33
N GLN A 58 -16.14 24.90 36.71
CA GLN A 58 -15.61 26.02 35.93
C GLN A 58 -16.41 26.27 34.64
N HIS A 59 -16.81 25.20 33.94
CA HIS A 59 -17.53 25.32 32.67
C HIS A 59 -19.06 25.31 32.83
N PHE A 60 -19.58 24.72 33.90
CA PHE A 60 -21.01 24.57 34.20
C PHE A 60 -21.29 24.94 35.66
N PRO A 61 -21.26 26.25 36.02
CA PRO A 61 -21.49 26.70 37.38
C PRO A 61 -22.93 26.38 37.84
N PRO A 62 -23.22 26.30 39.15
CA PRO A 62 -24.53 25.93 39.69
C PRO A 62 -25.69 26.85 39.28
N SER A 63 -25.39 28.06 38.80
CA SER A 63 -26.35 29.02 38.25
C SER A 63 -26.77 28.71 36.81
N SER A 64 -25.99 27.88 36.11
CA SER A 64 -26.37 27.20 34.87
C SER A 64 -26.99 25.84 35.22
N SER A 65 -27.51 25.07 34.25
CA SER A 65 -28.25 23.80 34.44
C SER A 65 -27.55 22.69 35.25
N GLY A 66 -26.43 22.97 35.92
CA GLY A 66 -25.68 22.09 36.79
C GLY A 66 -24.83 21.11 36.00
N PHE A 67 -23.60 20.87 36.46
CA PHE A 67 -22.79 19.79 35.90
C PHE A 67 -23.36 18.44 36.35
N ARG A 68 -23.58 17.53 35.40
CA ARG A 68 -24.27 16.23 35.63
C ARG A 68 -23.60 15.41 36.74
N LEU A 69 -22.27 15.38 36.77
CA LEU A 69 -21.52 14.59 37.74
C LEU A 69 -21.32 15.29 39.09
N ALA A 70 -21.79 16.53 39.27
CA ALA A 70 -21.57 17.27 40.51
C ALA A 70 -22.23 16.64 41.76
N ILE A 71 -23.15 15.70 41.58
CA ILE A 71 -23.91 15.01 42.64
C ILE A 71 -23.40 13.57 42.85
N VAL A 72 -22.53 13.07 41.96
CA VAL A 72 -22.00 11.70 42.05
C VAL A 72 -20.85 11.69 43.06
N THR A 73 -21.02 10.92 44.13
CA THR A 73 -20.03 10.80 45.22
C THR A 73 -19.12 9.59 45.09
N ASP A 74 -19.42 8.67 44.17
CA ASP A 74 -18.62 7.49 43.88
C ASP A 74 -17.45 7.87 42.95
N GLU A 75 -16.23 7.85 43.48
CA GLU A 75 -15.03 8.24 42.75
C GLU A 75 -14.72 7.29 41.59
N ASP A 76 -14.95 5.98 41.76
CA ASP A 76 -14.68 4.98 40.73
C ASP A 76 -15.63 5.17 39.53
N ALA A 77 -16.90 5.48 39.81
CA ALA A 77 -17.88 5.80 38.76
C ALA A 77 -17.49 7.07 37.98
N VAL A 78 -17.02 8.13 38.66
CA VAL A 78 -16.60 9.38 38.00
C VAL A 78 -15.37 9.15 37.12
N LEU A 79 -14.39 8.38 37.61
CA LEU A 79 -13.18 8.05 36.85
C LEU A 79 -13.48 7.16 35.63
N GLU A 80 -14.41 6.22 35.75
CA GLU A 80 -14.83 5.37 34.65
C GLU A 80 -15.51 6.17 33.54
N GLU A 81 -16.44 7.06 33.89
CA GLU A 81 -17.11 7.93 32.92
C GLU A 81 -16.14 8.93 32.26
N ALA A 82 -15.18 9.45 33.03
CA ALA A 82 -14.08 10.26 32.52
C ALA A 82 -13.22 9.50 31.51
N ARG A 83 -12.88 8.24 31.80
CA ARG A 83 -12.13 7.37 30.89
C ARG A 83 -12.90 7.16 29.58
N GLN A 84 -14.19 6.82 29.66
CA GLN A 84 -15.03 6.60 28.48
C GLN A 84 -15.19 7.87 27.63
N ALA A 85 -15.41 9.02 28.26
CA ALA A 85 -15.51 10.31 27.57
C ALA A 85 -14.20 10.69 26.86
N ARG A 86 -13.05 10.44 27.50
CA ARG A 86 -11.72 10.67 26.92
C ARG A 86 -11.52 9.78 25.69
N ASP A 87 -11.74 8.47 25.83
CA ASP A 87 -11.52 7.52 24.74
C ASP A 87 -12.46 7.79 23.56
N TRP A 88 -13.73 8.10 23.84
CA TRP A 88 -14.70 8.48 22.82
C TRP A 88 -14.30 9.77 22.11
N LEU A 89 -13.89 10.82 22.83
CA LEU A 89 -13.47 12.09 22.25
C LEU A 89 -12.26 11.90 21.32
N SER A 90 -11.23 11.19 21.79
CA SER A 90 -10.04 10.90 20.98
C SER A 90 -10.39 10.10 19.72
N GLY A 91 -11.17 9.03 19.86
CA GLY A 91 -11.58 8.20 18.72
C GLY A 91 -12.41 8.97 17.69
N MET A 92 -13.35 9.80 18.15
CA MET A 92 -14.17 10.63 17.28
C MET A 92 -13.38 11.72 16.55
N LEU A 93 -12.38 12.33 17.21
CA LEU A 93 -11.51 13.31 16.58
C LEU A 93 -10.67 12.68 15.46
N ALA A 94 -10.04 11.53 15.71
CA ALA A 94 -9.29 10.78 14.70
C ALA A 94 -10.18 10.36 13.52
N CYS A 95 -11.37 9.81 13.81
CA CYS A 95 -12.36 9.45 12.80
C CYS A 95 -12.75 10.65 11.93
N HIS A 96 -13.10 11.77 12.56
CA HIS A 96 -13.56 12.95 11.83
C HIS A 96 -12.45 13.67 11.07
N GLU A 97 -11.18 13.56 11.50
CA GLU A 97 -10.06 14.09 10.75
C GLU A 97 -9.94 13.43 9.38
N LYS A 98 -10.00 12.10 9.32
CA LYS A 98 -9.98 11.36 8.05
C LYS A 98 -11.28 11.46 7.27
N LEU A 99 -12.44 11.45 7.93
CA LEU A 99 -13.74 11.29 7.25
C LEU A 99 -14.45 12.60 6.89
N LEU A 100 -14.14 13.73 7.52
CA LEU A 100 -14.83 15.00 7.25
C LEU A 100 -14.05 15.88 6.28
N SER A 101 -14.65 16.12 5.11
CA SER A 101 -14.13 17.09 4.15
C SER A 101 -14.15 18.52 4.70
N ARG A 102 -13.29 19.36 4.14
CA ARG A 102 -13.25 20.80 4.45
C ARG A 102 -14.60 21.47 4.21
N GLU A 103 -15.30 21.10 3.14
CA GLU A 103 -16.63 21.62 2.81
C GLU A 103 -17.65 21.27 3.91
N HIS A 104 -17.62 20.04 4.41
CA HIS A 104 -18.48 19.63 5.52
C HIS A 104 -18.27 20.46 6.78
N LEU A 105 -17.00 20.73 7.12
CA LEU A 105 -16.63 21.55 8.28
C LEU A 105 -17.07 23.00 8.11
N LEU A 106 -16.89 23.56 6.90
CA LEU A 106 -17.36 24.91 6.56
C LEU A 106 -18.87 25.04 6.79
N ARG A 107 -19.66 24.09 6.27
CA ARG A 107 -21.12 24.08 6.44
C ARG A 107 -21.52 23.95 7.90
N MET A 108 -20.89 23.03 8.64
CA MET A 108 -21.17 22.82 10.07
C MET A 108 -20.87 24.07 10.90
N PHE A 109 -19.70 24.69 10.74
CA PHE A 109 -19.37 25.91 11.48
C PHE A 109 -20.29 27.06 11.13
N ARG A 110 -20.61 27.24 9.84
CA ARG A 110 -21.52 28.28 9.39
C ARG A 110 -22.87 28.15 10.08
N LEU A 111 -23.49 26.98 10.02
CA LEU A 111 -24.80 26.72 10.64
C LEU A 111 -24.76 26.95 12.16
N ALA A 112 -23.71 26.46 12.84
CA ALA A 112 -23.57 26.65 14.28
C ALA A 112 -23.41 28.12 14.67
N ILE A 113 -22.64 28.90 13.91
CA ILE A 113 -22.45 30.34 14.13
C ILE A 113 -23.74 31.12 13.84
N GLU A 114 -24.45 30.81 12.76
CA GLU A 114 -25.74 31.45 12.46
C GLU A 114 -26.76 31.21 13.58
N LYS A 115 -26.83 29.99 14.12
CA LYS A 115 -27.63 29.66 15.31
C LYS A 115 -27.18 30.46 16.55
N ASP A 116 -25.87 30.60 16.77
CA ASP A 116 -25.31 31.39 17.87
C ASP A 116 -25.77 32.85 17.80
N MET A 117 -25.58 33.46 16.63
CA MET A 117 -25.92 34.86 16.38
C MET A 117 -27.42 35.13 16.46
N ALA A 118 -28.26 34.13 16.16
CA ALA A 118 -29.69 34.18 16.34
C ALA A 118 -30.15 33.92 17.80
N GLY A 119 -29.22 33.67 18.72
CA GLY A 119 -29.51 33.34 20.12
C GLY A 119 -30.06 31.93 20.33
N GLN A 120 -29.90 31.02 19.36
CA GLN A 120 -30.48 29.67 19.32
C GLN A 120 -29.44 28.57 19.61
N LYS A 121 -28.58 28.77 20.61
CA LYS A 121 -27.50 27.80 20.95
C LYS A 121 -28.05 26.44 21.38
N GLU A 122 -29.23 26.43 21.99
CA GLU A 122 -29.94 25.23 22.40
C GLU A 122 -30.25 24.28 21.22
N ARG A 123 -30.33 24.83 19.99
CA ARG A 123 -30.57 24.07 18.75
C ARG A 123 -29.30 23.53 18.09
N TRP A 124 -28.16 23.65 18.75
CA TRP A 124 -26.95 22.96 18.29
C TRP A 124 -27.11 21.45 18.46
N SER A 125 -26.80 20.72 17.40
CA SER A 125 -26.49 19.28 17.47
C SER A 125 -25.28 19.04 18.36
N GLU A 126 -25.12 17.81 18.81
CA GLU A 126 -24.02 17.35 19.66
C GLU A 126 -22.67 17.58 18.98
N LYS A 127 -22.61 17.36 17.66
CA LYS A 127 -21.43 17.64 16.83
C LYS A 127 -21.13 19.13 16.76
N GLU A 128 -22.14 19.98 16.55
CA GLU A 128 -21.95 21.44 16.56
C GLU A 128 -21.48 21.92 17.94
N LYS A 129 -22.10 21.45 19.04
CA LYS A 129 -21.68 21.76 20.42
C LYS A 129 -20.21 21.41 20.63
N LEU A 130 -19.81 20.18 20.27
CA LEU A 130 -18.45 19.71 20.43
C LEU A 130 -17.44 20.56 19.64
N TYR A 131 -17.69 20.78 18.34
CA TYR A 131 -16.74 21.52 17.49
C TYR A 131 -16.72 23.02 17.80
N MET A 132 -17.84 23.61 18.24
CA MET A 132 -17.88 25.00 18.68
C MET A 132 -17.11 25.22 19.98
N VAL A 133 -17.06 24.24 20.88
CA VAL A 133 -16.22 24.31 22.08
C VAL A 133 -14.75 24.07 21.74
N LEU A 134 -14.45 23.03 20.95
CA LEU A 134 -13.08 22.70 20.52
C LEU A 134 -12.38 23.84 19.76
N THR A 135 -13.14 24.76 19.17
CA THR A 135 -12.61 25.86 18.35
C THR A 135 -12.91 27.23 18.93
N ASP A 136 -13.37 27.32 20.18
CA ASP A 136 -13.76 28.58 20.80
C ASP A 136 -12.58 29.58 20.81
N PRO A 137 -12.70 30.74 20.14
CA PRO A 137 -11.69 31.78 20.16
C PRO A 137 -11.39 32.36 21.55
N LYS A 138 -12.32 32.23 22.51
CA LYS A 138 -12.14 32.73 23.88
C LYS A 138 -11.17 31.88 24.69
N LEU A 139 -10.97 30.62 24.30
CA LEU A 139 -10.02 29.73 24.92
C LEU A 139 -8.68 29.89 24.20
N VAL A 140 -7.70 30.44 24.91
CA VAL A 140 -6.41 30.86 24.32
C VAL A 140 -5.54 29.66 24.01
N THR A 141 -5.47 28.68 24.92
CA THR A 141 -4.63 27.49 24.75
C THR A 141 -5.41 26.34 24.13
N LEU A 142 -4.69 25.43 23.47
CA LEU A 142 -5.27 24.21 22.93
C LEU A 142 -5.74 23.25 24.03
N GLU A 143 -4.98 23.17 25.11
CA GLU A 143 -5.30 22.36 26.28
C GLU A 143 -6.64 22.79 26.89
N ASP A 144 -6.88 24.10 27.02
CA ASP A 144 -8.17 24.62 27.52
C ASP A 144 -9.33 24.23 26.59
N ARG A 145 -9.12 24.26 25.27
CA ARG A 145 -10.15 23.84 24.29
C ARG A 145 -10.45 22.35 24.38
N LEU A 146 -9.42 21.52 24.53
CA LEU A 146 -9.56 20.07 24.72
C LEU A 146 -10.27 19.75 26.04
N LYS A 147 -9.89 20.40 27.14
CA LYS A 147 -10.55 20.25 28.44
C LYS A 147 -12.00 20.70 28.39
N ALA A 148 -12.31 21.84 27.76
CA ALA A 148 -13.68 22.30 27.60
C ALA A 148 -14.53 21.31 26.76
N ALA A 149 -13.96 20.75 25.69
CA ALA A 149 -14.62 19.74 24.87
C ALA A 149 -14.86 18.45 25.66
N PHE A 150 -13.87 18.00 26.42
CA PHE A 150 -13.97 16.86 27.32
C PHE A 150 -15.08 17.05 28.36
N THR A 151 -15.15 18.21 29.03
CA THR A 151 -16.23 18.54 29.95
C THR A 151 -17.60 18.53 29.26
N THR A 152 -17.66 18.95 28.00
CA THR A 152 -18.90 18.91 27.21
C THR A 152 -19.34 17.47 26.93
N VAL A 153 -18.40 16.57 26.57
CA VAL A 153 -18.66 15.13 26.38
C VAL A 153 -19.19 14.51 27.67
N LEU A 154 -18.56 14.80 28.81
CA LEU A 154 -18.97 14.34 30.14
C LEU A 154 -20.35 14.85 30.54
N HIS A 155 -20.58 16.15 30.40
CA HIS A 155 -21.83 16.79 30.82
C HIS A 155 -23.02 16.23 30.04
N LEU A 156 -22.87 16.09 28.72
CA LEU A 156 -23.91 15.58 27.83
C LEU A 156 -23.94 14.04 27.74
N ASN A 157 -23.00 13.36 28.40
CA ASN A 157 -22.83 11.91 28.33
C ASN A 157 -22.77 11.38 26.88
N LEU A 158 -22.00 12.06 26.02
CA LEU A 158 -21.96 11.74 24.59
C LEU A 158 -21.35 10.36 24.31
N ALA A 159 -20.42 9.91 25.15
CA ALA A 159 -19.79 8.61 25.02
C ALA A 159 -20.83 7.47 25.07
N GLN A 160 -21.77 7.54 26.02
CA GLN A 160 -22.84 6.56 26.13
C GLN A 160 -23.96 6.82 25.10
N GLN A 161 -24.43 8.07 24.96
CA GLN A 161 -25.57 8.39 24.09
C GLN A 161 -25.28 8.13 22.61
N LEU A 162 -24.04 8.38 22.18
CA LEU A 162 -23.61 8.26 20.79
C LEU A 162 -22.68 7.06 20.57
N GLN A 163 -22.70 6.06 21.46
CA GLN A 163 -21.88 4.86 21.32
C GLN A 163 -22.07 4.19 19.95
N HIS A 164 -23.32 3.99 19.53
CA HIS A 164 -23.67 3.40 18.24
C HIS A 164 -23.16 4.21 17.03
N VAL A 165 -23.05 5.54 17.16
CA VAL A 165 -22.48 6.41 16.12
C VAL A 165 -20.96 6.23 16.09
N GLY A 166 -20.33 6.17 17.28
CA GLY A 166 -18.90 5.90 17.43
C GLY A 166 -18.50 4.56 16.79
N GLU A 167 -19.25 3.49 17.07
CA GLU A 167 -19.01 2.16 16.47
C GLU A 167 -19.11 2.20 14.93
N LYS A 168 -20.13 2.85 14.37
CA LYS A 168 -20.27 3.01 12.92
C LYS A 168 -19.16 3.87 12.31
N ALA A 169 -18.75 4.93 13.00
CA ALA A 169 -17.65 5.79 12.57
C ALA A 169 -16.33 5.02 12.56
N GLN A 170 -16.06 4.22 13.59
CA GLN A 170 -14.88 3.37 13.69
C GLN A 170 -14.84 2.33 12.57
N VAL A 171 -15.93 1.61 12.32
CA VAL A 171 -16.00 0.65 11.19
C VAL A 171 -15.68 1.32 9.85
N ARG A 172 -16.16 2.56 9.65
CA ARG A 172 -15.86 3.31 8.43
C ARG A 172 -14.41 3.77 8.38
N PHE A 173 -13.87 4.25 9.49
CA PHE A 173 -12.47 4.64 9.62
C PHE A 173 -11.54 3.47 9.30
N ASP A 174 -11.77 2.30 9.93
CA ASP A 174 -10.99 1.08 9.69
C ASP A 174 -11.03 0.65 8.22
N ARG A 175 -12.17 0.82 7.53
CA ARG A 175 -12.29 0.51 6.09
C ARG A 175 -11.46 1.45 5.22
N VAL A 176 -11.48 2.76 5.51
CA VAL A 176 -10.69 3.75 4.79
C VAL A 176 -9.21 3.49 5.01
N GLU A 177 -8.80 3.26 6.25
CA GLU A 177 -7.41 2.97 6.60
C GLU A 177 -6.90 1.68 5.95
N ARG A 178 -7.71 0.61 5.95
CA ARG A 178 -7.37 -0.62 5.21
C ARG A 178 -7.23 -0.38 3.71
N THR A 179 -8.05 0.49 3.13
CA THR A 179 -7.97 0.81 1.70
C THR A 179 -6.70 1.59 1.40
N GLU A 180 -6.37 2.61 2.19
CA GLU A 180 -5.12 3.37 2.10
C GLU A 180 -3.90 2.45 2.23
N ALA A 181 -3.91 1.54 3.20
CA ALA A 181 -2.82 0.58 3.41
C ALA A 181 -2.67 -0.41 2.24
N LEU A 182 -3.78 -0.88 1.66
CA LEU A 182 -3.75 -1.73 0.47
C LEU A 182 -3.23 -0.98 -0.76
N THR A 183 -3.56 0.31 -0.91
CA THR A 183 -3.02 1.16 -1.97
C THR A 183 -1.51 1.36 -1.80
N ALA A 184 -1.04 1.72 -0.61
CA ALA A 184 0.39 1.88 -0.32
C ALA A 184 1.18 0.59 -0.59
N GLN A 185 0.64 -0.56 -0.18
CA GLN A 185 1.26 -1.86 -0.50
C GLN A 185 1.31 -2.12 -2.02
N THR A 186 0.30 -1.66 -2.78
CA THR A 186 0.30 -1.78 -4.23
C THR A 186 1.37 -0.88 -4.85
N ASP A 187 1.55 0.33 -4.35
CA ASP A 187 2.61 1.26 -4.79
C ASP A 187 4.01 0.70 -4.52
N ASP A 188 4.25 0.12 -3.33
CA ASP A 188 5.53 -0.54 -3.01
C ASP A 188 5.86 -1.67 -4.02
N ILE A 189 4.85 -2.42 -4.44
CA ILE A 189 5.02 -3.48 -5.45
C ILE A 189 5.31 -2.85 -6.83
N ARG A 190 4.63 -1.76 -7.20
CA ARG A 190 4.87 -1.05 -8.46
C ARG A 190 6.29 -0.50 -8.51
N ASP A 191 6.77 0.11 -7.44
CA ASP A 191 8.17 0.57 -7.32
C ASP A 191 9.16 -0.59 -7.50
N SER A 192 8.90 -1.73 -6.86
CA SER A 192 9.73 -2.93 -7.03
C SER A 192 9.76 -3.43 -8.48
N ILE A 193 8.60 -3.45 -9.15
CA ILE A 193 8.47 -3.79 -10.57
C ILE A 193 9.33 -2.85 -11.42
N VAL A 194 9.21 -1.54 -11.23
CA VAL A 194 9.95 -0.53 -12.03
C VAL A 194 11.45 -0.71 -11.86
N VAL A 195 11.92 -0.91 -10.62
CA VAL A 195 13.33 -1.16 -10.33
C VAL A 195 13.80 -2.44 -11.02
N LYS A 196 13.01 -3.52 -11.01
CA LYS A 196 13.35 -4.74 -11.74
C LYS A 196 13.38 -4.52 -13.24
N ALA A 197 12.34 -3.91 -13.81
CA ALA A 197 12.20 -3.69 -15.26
C ALA A 197 13.39 -2.92 -15.84
N ARG A 198 13.85 -1.87 -15.16
CA ARG A 198 15.04 -1.10 -15.56
C ARG A 198 16.33 -1.92 -15.57
N ASN A 199 16.37 -2.99 -14.77
CA ASN A 199 17.50 -3.91 -14.66
C ASN A 199 17.38 -5.13 -15.57
N VAL A 200 16.19 -5.46 -16.09
CA VAL A 200 16.01 -6.53 -17.08
C VAL A 200 16.81 -6.21 -18.34
N LYS A 201 17.77 -7.08 -18.70
CA LYS A 201 18.56 -6.93 -19.95
C LYS A 201 18.37 -8.05 -20.95
N VAL A 202 17.89 -9.21 -20.51
CA VAL A 202 17.88 -10.41 -21.34
C VAL A 202 16.52 -11.09 -21.45
N ASP A 203 15.58 -10.82 -20.54
CA ASP A 203 14.27 -11.49 -20.52
C ASP A 203 13.38 -11.15 -21.73
N HIS A 204 13.73 -10.15 -22.54
CA HIS A 204 13.04 -9.87 -23.81
C HIS A 204 13.44 -10.83 -24.94
N PHE A 205 14.56 -11.56 -24.82
CA PHE A 205 15.01 -12.54 -25.82
C PHE A 205 15.45 -13.91 -25.25
N ALA A 206 15.54 -14.03 -23.93
CA ALA A 206 15.84 -15.26 -23.22
C ALA A 206 14.76 -15.51 -22.17
N CYS A 207 14.52 -16.77 -21.82
CA CYS A 207 13.52 -17.13 -20.81
C CYS A 207 14.06 -18.20 -19.88
N ALA A 208 13.53 -18.29 -18.66
CA ALA A 208 13.87 -19.37 -17.74
C ALA A 208 13.68 -20.74 -18.40
N ALA A 209 14.60 -21.66 -18.13
CA ALA A 209 14.57 -23.02 -18.63
C ALA A 209 14.22 -24.00 -17.50
N PRO A 210 13.32 -24.97 -17.75
CA PRO A 210 13.12 -26.09 -16.84
C PRO A 210 14.45 -26.84 -16.59
N LEU A 211 14.80 -27.08 -15.33
CA LEU A 211 16.00 -27.84 -14.95
C LEU A 211 15.93 -29.28 -15.46
N SER A 212 14.71 -29.81 -15.63
CA SER A 212 14.46 -31.11 -16.24
C SER A 212 15.07 -31.24 -17.65
N LEU A 213 15.04 -30.18 -18.46
CA LEU A 213 15.61 -30.17 -19.81
C LEU A 213 17.14 -30.23 -19.80
N LEU A 214 17.78 -29.66 -18.77
CA LEU A 214 19.24 -29.71 -18.61
C LEU A 214 19.74 -31.11 -18.22
N THR A 215 18.92 -31.89 -17.50
CA THR A 215 19.30 -33.20 -16.97
C THR A 215 19.00 -34.38 -17.89
N SER A 216 18.14 -34.23 -18.89
CA SER A 216 17.59 -35.35 -19.67
C SER A 216 18.18 -35.53 -21.07
N GLN A 217 18.85 -34.51 -21.64
CA GLN A 217 19.23 -34.50 -23.05
C GLN A 217 20.69 -34.09 -23.31
N THR A 218 21.48 -33.81 -22.27
CA THR A 218 22.72 -33.05 -22.43
C THR A 218 23.93 -33.73 -21.79
N PRO A 219 25.09 -33.81 -22.48
CA PRO A 219 26.36 -34.22 -21.87
C PRO A 219 26.65 -33.40 -20.61
N ALA A 220 27.38 -33.97 -19.64
CA ALA A 220 27.67 -33.31 -18.35
C ALA A 220 28.28 -31.89 -18.47
N GLU A 221 28.90 -31.58 -19.62
CA GLU A 221 29.48 -30.27 -19.95
C GLU A 221 28.44 -29.18 -20.27
N GLU A 222 27.19 -29.53 -20.61
CA GLU A 222 26.09 -28.57 -20.89
C GLU A 222 25.19 -28.27 -19.67
N ILE A 223 25.45 -28.91 -18.51
CA ILE A 223 24.74 -28.65 -17.25
C ILE A 223 25.28 -27.39 -16.53
N ALA A 224 26.50 -26.99 -16.89
CA ALA A 224 27.16 -25.81 -16.34
C ALA A 224 26.99 -24.59 -17.24
N CYS A 225 27.00 -23.40 -16.65
CA CYS A 225 26.98 -22.16 -17.39
C CYS A 225 28.24 -22.05 -18.26
N PRO A 226 28.14 -21.79 -19.58
CA PRO A 226 29.31 -21.71 -20.46
C PRO A 226 30.25 -20.52 -20.15
N ILE A 227 29.79 -19.55 -19.36
CA ILE A 227 30.56 -18.36 -18.99
C ILE A 227 31.34 -18.60 -17.69
N CYS A 228 30.64 -18.95 -16.61
CA CYS A 228 31.25 -19.10 -15.28
C CYS A 228 31.62 -20.55 -14.93
N GLN A 229 31.20 -21.53 -15.74
CA GLN A 229 31.43 -22.98 -15.55
C GLN A 229 30.83 -23.56 -14.26
N ASN A 230 29.97 -22.80 -13.56
CA ASN A 230 29.26 -23.27 -12.39
C ASN A 230 27.99 -24.03 -12.78
N SER A 231 27.63 -25.04 -11.99
CA SER A 231 26.36 -25.75 -12.14
C SER A 231 25.21 -24.92 -11.60
N HIS A 232 24.12 -24.84 -12.37
CA HIS A 232 22.89 -24.12 -12.01
C HIS A 232 22.13 -24.73 -10.82
N THR A 233 22.56 -25.88 -10.31
CA THR A 233 21.93 -26.57 -9.18
C THR A 233 22.90 -26.81 -8.03
N ASP A 234 24.08 -26.20 -8.02
CA ASP A 234 25.07 -26.44 -6.96
C ASP A 234 24.74 -25.68 -5.65
N MET A 235 23.74 -26.19 -4.93
CA MET A 235 23.34 -25.72 -3.60
C MET A 235 24.39 -25.99 -2.50
N ARG A 236 25.52 -26.66 -2.79
CA ARG A 236 26.60 -26.83 -1.81
C ARG A 236 27.51 -25.62 -1.79
N THR A 237 27.74 -25.03 -2.95
CA THR A 237 28.64 -23.89 -3.13
C THR A 237 27.88 -22.57 -3.11
N PHE A 238 26.64 -22.54 -3.59
CA PHE A 238 25.85 -21.31 -3.75
C PHE A 238 24.58 -21.33 -2.90
N THR A 239 24.17 -20.14 -2.43
CA THR A 239 22.89 -20.00 -1.72
C THR A 239 21.73 -20.00 -2.71
N ILE A 240 20.50 -20.25 -2.23
CA ILE A 240 19.30 -20.17 -3.08
C ILE A 240 19.16 -18.79 -3.74
N PRO A 241 19.34 -17.65 -3.03
CA PRO A 241 19.37 -16.35 -3.68
C PRO A 241 20.38 -16.23 -4.83
N ASP A 242 21.60 -16.77 -4.67
CA ASP A 242 22.62 -16.74 -5.72
C ASP A 242 22.19 -17.56 -6.95
N LEU A 243 21.64 -18.75 -6.71
CA LEU A 243 21.15 -19.64 -7.79
C LEU A 243 19.93 -19.04 -8.50
N LEU A 244 19.07 -18.31 -7.78
CA LEU A 244 17.95 -17.56 -8.38
C LEU A 244 18.40 -16.27 -9.07
N ALA A 245 19.58 -15.73 -8.78
CA ALA A 245 20.12 -14.59 -9.51
C ALA A 245 20.72 -15.03 -10.86
N ASP A 246 21.36 -16.21 -10.91
CA ASP A 246 22.00 -16.77 -12.10
C ASP A 246 21.32 -18.06 -12.61
N TYR A 247 19.99 -18.11 -12.54
CA TYR A 247 19.20 -19.25 -13.03
C TYR A 247 19.42 -19.47 -14.53
N PRO A 248 19.29 -20.72 -15.02
CA PRO A 248 19.52 -21.01 -16.43
C PRO A 248 18.42 -20.40 -17.29
N VAL A 249 18.82 -19.60 -18.27
CA VAL A 249 17.95 -19.04 -19.30
C VAL A 249 18.29 -19.62 -20.66
N ARG A 250 17.26 -19.90 -21.47
CA ARG A 250 17.38 -20.32 -22.86
C ARG A 250 17.33 -19.11 -23.78
N ILE A 251 18.36 -18.92 -24.60
CA ILE A 251 18.38 -17.89 -25.64
C ILE A 251 17.44 -18.31 -26.76
N LYS A 252 16.38 -17.54 -27.04
CA LYS A 252 15.33 -17.94 -28.00
C LYS A 252 15.81 -18.04 -29.45
N TYR A 253 16.89 -17.36 -29.80
CA TYR A 253 17.46 -17.37 -31.16
C TYR A 253 18.25 -18.63 -31.51
N CYS A 254 18.78 -19.36 -30.52
CA CYS A 254 19.65 -20.53 -30.78
C CYS A 254 19.38 -21.74 -29.89
N GLY A 255 18.58 -21.58 -28.83
CA GLY A 255 18.22 -22.64 -27.89
C GLY A 255 19.29 -22.95 -26.85
N HIS A 256 20.42 -22.24 -26.82
CA HIS A 256 21.47 -22.47 -25.82
C HIS A 256 21.08 -21.94 -24.44
N PHE A 257 21.50 -22.68 -23.42
CA PHE A 257 21.33 -22.32 -22.02
C PHE A 257 22.54 -21.56 -21.49
N VAL A 258 22.30 -20.49 -20.74
CA VAL A 258 23.32 -19.66 -20.08
C VAL A 258 22.75 -19.20 -18.74
N GLY A 259 23.58 -18.99 -17.72
CA GLY A 259 23.12 -18.33 -16.49
C GLY A 259 22.62 -16.91 -16.77
N LYS A 260 21.51 -16.50 -16.16
CA LYS A 260 20.91 -15.19 -16.39
C LYS A 260 21.87 -14.04 -16.12
N ALA A 261 22.39 -13.93 -14.89
CA ALA A 261 23.32 -12.88 -14.51
C ALA A 261 24.60 -12.92 -15.36
N CYS A 262 25.09 -14.11 -15.70
CA CYS A 262 26.21 -14.28 -16.61
C CYS A 262 25.91 -13.72 -18.02
N LEU A 263 24.71 -13.97 -18.56
CA LEU A 263 24.29 -13.47 -19.87
C LEU A 263 24.08 -11.96 -19.84
N GLU A 264 23.47 -11.41 -18.79
CA GLU A 264 23.33 -9.96 -18.60
C GLU A 264 24.70 -9.27 -18.58
N GLN A 265 25.63 -9.82 -17.80
CA GLN A 265 27.01 -9.32 -17.75
C GLN A 265 27.70 -9.41 -19.11
N TRP A 266 27.49 -10.50 -19.87
CA TRP A 266 28.02 -10.67 -21.21
C TRP A 266 27.52 -9.60 -22.19
N MET A 267 26.24 -9.22 -22.10
CA MET A 267 25.64 -8.18 -22.92
C MET A 267 26.17 -6.78 -22.56
N MET A 268 26.47 -6.54 -21.28
CA MET A 268 26.98 -5.26 -20.77
C MET A 268 28.50 -5.06 -20.95
N THR A 269 29.30 -6.14 -20.88
CA THR A 269 30.78 -6.07 -20.90
C THR A 269 31.29 -5.40 -22.17
N PRO A 270 32.05 -4.29 -22.16
CA PRO A 270 32.46 -3.57 -23.37
C PRO A 270 33.06 -4.45 -24.49
N LYS A 271 32.69 -4.19 -25.76
CA LYS A 271 33.17 -4.97 -26.91
C LYS A 271 34.66 -4.73 -27.13
N ILE A 272 35.47 -5.79 -27.08
CA ILE A 272 36.88 -5.75 -27.47
C ILE A 272 36.92 -5.71 -29.00
N GLU A 273 37.47 -4.64 -29.59
CA GLU A 273 37.53 -4.42 -31.04
C GLU A 273 36.16 -4.36 -31.74
N ALA A 274 35.30 -3.42 -31.33
CA ALA A 274 33.96 -3.23 -31.89
C ALA A 274 33.91 -3.10 -33.43
N ALA A 275 34.99 -2.66 -34.07
CA ALA A 275 35.09 -2.61 -35.53
C ALA A 275 35.12 -3.99 -36.20
N LYS A 276 35.68 -5.01 -35.53
CA LYS A 276 35.74 -6.39 -36.05
C LYS A 276 34.55 -7.24 -35.57
N TYR A 277 34.04 -6.97 -34.36
CA TYR A 277 32.92 -7.69 -33.76
C TYR A 277 31.81 -6.70 -33.36
N PRO A 278 31.02 -6.21 -34.33
CA PRO A 278 30.10 -5.10 -34.10
C PRO A 278 28.86 -5.50 -33.29
N HIS A 279 28.57 -6.78 -33.12
CA HIS A 279 27.33 -7.26 -32.48
C HIS A 279 27.62 -8.19 -31.29
N ARG A 280 26.78 -8.11 -30.26
CA ARG A 280 26.69 -9.16 -29.24
C ARG A 280 26.15 -10.45 -29.83
N THR A 281 26.75 -11.55 -29.40
CA THR A 281 26.45 -12.90 -29.89
C THR A 281 26.32 -13.87 -28.73
N CYS A 282 25.66 -15.00 -28.96
CA CYS A 282 25.61 -16.11 -28.02
C CYS A 282 27.04 -16.55 -27.64
N PRO A 283 27.36 -16.73 -26.34
CA PRO A 283 28.70 -17.11 -25.89
C PRO A 283 29.13 -18.51 -26.39
N LEU A 284 28.17 -19.38 -26.73
CA LEU A 284 28.40 -20.74 -27.21
C LEU A 284 28.55 -20.82 -28.74
N CYS A 285 27.54 -20.42 -29.50
CA CYS A 285 27.49 -20.63 -30.95
C CYS A 285 27.70 -19.38 -31.81
N ARG A 286 27.92 -18.22 -31.17
CA ARG A 286 28.14 -16.93 -31.85
C ARG A 286 26.98 -16.45 -32.74
N VAL A 287 25.79 -17.03 -32.61
CA VAL A 287 24.56 -16.48 -33.21
C VAL A 287 24.33 -15.04 -32.71
N LYS A 288 24.00 -14.14 -33.63
CA LYS A 288 23.76 -12.71 -33.34
C LYS A 288 22.55 -12.54 -32.42
N ILE A 289 22.67 -11.66 -31.43
CA ILE A 289 21.60 -11.32 -30.46
C ILE A 289 21.22 -9.85 -30.61
N GLU A 290 22.22 -8.96 -30.63
CA GLU A 290 21.99 -7.52 -30.71
C GLU A 290 21.61 -7.09 -32.14
N GLY A 291 20.56 -6.27 -32.26
CA GLY A 291 20.05 -5.82 -33.56
C GLY A 291 19.37 -6.94 -34.36
N VAL A 292 18.86 -7.96 -33.65
CA VAL A 292 17.93 -8.97 -34.17
C VAL A 292 16.54 -8.63 -33.62
N ASP A 293 15.50 -8.87 -34.42
CA ASP A 293 14.12 -8.64 -33.98
C ASP A 293 13.81 -9.46 -32.72
N THR A 294 13.15 -8.82 -31.76
CA THR A 294 12.78 -9.47 -30.52
C THR A 294 11.84 -10.65 -30.79
N PRO A 295 12.00 -11.79 -30.08
CA PRO A 295 11.09 -12.91 -30.22
C PRO A 295 9.65 -12.47 -29.94
N ALA A 296 8.71 -13.05 -30.70
CA ALA A 296 7.30 -12.76 -30.50
C ALA A 296 6.88 -13.06 -29.05
N LEU A 297 6.33 -12.05 -28.39
CA LEU A 297 5.66 -12.19 -27.10
C LEU A 297 4.39 -13.04 -27.25
N PRO A 298 3.90 -13.67 -26.16
CA PRO A 298 2.66 -14.44 -26.20
C PRO A 298 1.50 -13.62 -26.77
N VAL A 299 0.76 -14.16 -27.74
CA VAL A 299 -0.19 -13.39 -28.56
C VAL A 299 -1.26 -12.70 -27.71
N ALA A 300 -1.70 -13.38 -26.64
CA ALA A 300 -2.72 -12.85 -25.74
C ALA A 300 -2.18 -11.94 -24.63
N LEU A 301 -0.86 -11.77 -24.49
CA LEU A 301 -0.26 -10.92 -23.45
C LEU A 301 -0.55 -9.43 -23.70
N ARG A 302 -0.20 -8.93 -24.89
CA ARG A 302 -0.50 -7.52 -25.25
C ARG A 302 -1.99 -7.26 -25.14
N LYS A 303 -2.83 -8.20 -25.62
CA LYS A 303 -4.28 -8.10 -25.47
C LYS A 303 -4.71 -8.01 -24.01
N HIS A 304 -4.15 -8.81 -23.10
CA HIS A 304 -4.49 -8.74 -21.68
C HIS A 304 -4.19 -7.36 -21.09
N VAL A 305 -2.96 -6.87 -21.29
CA VAL A 305 -2.50 -5.60 -20.72
C VAL A 305 -3.35 -4.41 -21.22
N VAL A 306 -3.81 -4.44 -22.47
CA VAL A 306 -4.60 -3.34 -23.06
C VAL A 306 -6.12 -3.51 -22.98
N THR A 307 -6.66 -4.66 -22.55
CA THR A 307 -8.13 -4.88 -22.51
C THR A 307 -8.68 -5.16 -21.12
N ASP A 308 -7.87 -5.71 -20.21
CA ASP A 308 -8.28 -5.87 -18.83
C ASP A 308 -8.29 -4.49 -18.15
N TRP A 309 -9.41 -4.09 -17.57
CA TRP A 309 -9.60 -2.75 -17.02
C TRP A 309 -8.56 -2.42 -15.93
N ARG A 310 -8.14 -3.42 -15.16
CA ARG A 310 -7.19 -3.25 -14.07
C ARG A 310 -5.76 -3.22 -14.61
N ALA A 311 -5.42 -4.11 -15.54
CA ALA A 311 -4.13 -4.04 -16.21
C ALA A 311 -3.93 -2.69 -16.92
N MET A 312 -5.01 -2.13 -17.52
CA MET A 312 -4.99 -0.79 -18.11
C MET A 312 -4.86 0.35 -17.09
N GLU A 313 -5.40 0.18 -15.88
CA GLU A 313 -5.22 1.16 -14.80
C GLU A 313 -3.76 1.16 -14.34
N VAL A 314 -3.20 -0.02 -14.09
CA VAL A 314 -1.78 -0.17 -13.72
C VAL A 314 -0.86 0.32 -14.84
N LEU A 315 -1.14 0.02 -16.11
CA LEU A 315 -0.35 0.52 -17.22
C LEU A 315 -0.32 2.05 -17.25
N ARG A 316 -1.46 2.71 -17.05
CA ARG A 316 -1.55 4.17 -16.99
C ARG A 316 -0.79 4.74 -15.80
N GLU A 317 -0.90 4.11 -14.64
CA GLU A 317 -0.12 4.52 -13.46
C GLU A 317 1.39 4.37 -13.69
N MET A 318 1.84 3.28 -14.33
CA MET A 318 3.24 3.06 -14.68
C MET A 318 3.77 4.10 -15.68
N GLU A 319 2.97 4.43 -16.70
CA GLU A 319 3.28 5.45 -17.71
C GLU A 319 3.34 6.86 -17.08
N GLU A 320 2.32 7.25 -16.31
CA GLU A 320 2.22 8.58 -15.70
C GLU A 320 3.17 8.78 -14.50
N GLY A 321 3.37 7.73 -13.70
CA GLY A 321 4.13 7.81 -12.44
C GLY A 321 5.62 7.51 -12.57
N TRP A 322 6.01 6.62 -13.49
CA TRP A 322 7.38 6.11 -13.60
C TRP A 322 7.97 6.19 -15.02
N GLU A 323 7.23 6.79 -15.96
CA GLU A 323 7.62 6.97 -17.37
C GLU A 323 7.96 5.65 -18.07
N MET A 324 7.31 4.55 -17.68
CA MET A 324 7.53 3.25 -18.32
C MET A 324 6.77 3.15 -19.63
N GLU A 325 7.44 2.70 -20.69
CA GLU A 325 6.78 2.41 -21.95
C GLU A 325 6.01 1.08 -21.89
N VAL A 326 5.02 0.91 -22.78
CA VAL A 326 4.21 -0.32 -22.85
C VAL A 326 5.09 -1.55 -23.09
N ASP A 327 6.12 -1.43 -23.93
CA ASP A 327 7.02 -2.54 -24.23
C ASP A 327 7.90 -2.90 -23.02
N GLU A 328 8.34 -1.92 -22.23
CA GLU A 328 9.05 -2.17 -20.96
C GLU A 328 8.14 -2.86 -19.93
N CYS A 329 6.85 -2.51 -19.89
CA CYS A 329 5.86 -3.20 -19.07
C CYS A 329 5.69 -4.66 -19.51
N LEU A 330 5.65 -4.92 -20.81
CA LEU A 330 5.54 -6.28 -21.36
C LEU A 330 6.80 -7.11 -21.02
N ASP A 331 7.98 -6.50 -21.13
CA ASP A 331 9.26 -7.11 -20.75
C ASP A 331 9.31 -7.44 -19.25
N ALA A 332 8.80 -6.55 -18.40
CA ALA A 332 8.68 -6.81 -16.96
C ALA A 332 7.74 -8.00 -16.66
N VAL A 333 6.62 -8.12 -17.39
CA VAL A 333 5.70 -9.25 -17.22
C VAL A 333 6.37 -10.58 -17.62
N VAL A 334 7.10 -10.63 -18.74
CA VAL A 334 7.81 -11.87 -19.13
C VAL A 334 9.01 -12.18 -18.25
N ALA A 335 9.66 -11.17 -17.66
CA ALA A 335 10.66 -11.36 -16.61
C ALA A 335 10.03 -11.99 -15.35
N CYS A 336 8.87 -11.50 -14.92
CA CYS A 336 8.10 -12.10 -13.82
C CYS A 336 7.70 -13.56 -14.11
N MET A 337 7.32 -13.88 -15.35
CA MET A 337 7.06 -15.26 -15.78
C MET A 337 8.31 -16.14 -15.68
N SER A 338 9.48 -15.63 -16.11
CA SER A 338 10.74 -16.35 -16.00
C SER A 338 11.18 -16.57 -14.55
N GLU A 339 11.05 -15.55 -13.68
CA GLU A 339 11.33 -15.69 -12.24
C GLU A 339 10.43 -16.77 -11.59
N GLU A 340 9.13 -16.81 -11.93
CA GLU A 340 8.22 -17.83 -11.40
C GLU A 340 8.69 -19.24 -11.77
N VAL A 341 9.05 -19.46 -13.03
CA VAL A 341 9.57 -20.77 -13.50
C VAL A 341 10.86 -21.13 -12.79
N ALA A 342 11.81 -20.19 -12.65
CA ALA A 342 13.07 -20.44 -11.97
C ALA A 342 12.87 -20.88 -10.51
N VAL A 343 11.93 -20.23 -9.80
CA VAL A 343 11.60 -20.57 -8.41
C VAL A 343 10.88 -21.91 -8.31
N GLU A 344 9.91 -22.20 -9.20
CA GLU A 344 9.21 -23.48 -9.25
C GLU A 344 10.16 -24.66 -9.50
N GLU A 345 11.10 -24.50 -10.43
CA GLU A 345 12.10 -25.53 -10.76
C GLU A 345 13.09 -25.73 -9.60
N MET A 346 13.51 -24.65 -8.94
CA MET A 346 14.39 -24.74 -7.77
C MET A 346 13.68 -25.43 -6.59
N LEU A 347 12.38 -25.18 -6.38
CA LEU A 347 11.56 -25.91 -5.41
C LEU A 347 11.49 -27.40 -5.72
N ALA A 348 11.28 -27.74 -6.99
CA ALA A 348 11.27 -29.14 -7.43
C ALA A 348 12.64 -29.80 -7.18
N GLU A 349 13.74 -29.09 -7.42
CA GLU A 349 15.10 -29.59 -7.14
C GLU A 349 15.36 -29.79 -5.65
N VAL A 350 14.97 -28.83 -4.81
CA VAL A 350 15.03 -28.98 -3.34
C VAL A 350 14.24 -30.21 -2.88
N ALA A 351 13.03 -30.41 -3.41
CA ALA A 351 12.20 -31.57 -3.09
C ALA A 351 12.85 -32.89 -3.51
N ARG A 352 13.46 -32.95 -4.71
CA ARG A 352 14.21 -34.13 -5.19
C ARG A 352 15.40 -34.46 -4.28
N ARG A 353 16.16 -33.45 -3.84
CA ARG A 353 17.31 -33.64 -2.94
C ARG A 353 16.92 -34.04 -1.54
N ARG A 354 15.78 -33.56 -1.04
CA ARG A 354 15.23 -33.98 0.25
C ARG A 354 14.89 -35.48 0.27
N MET A 355 14.47 -36.06 -0.86
CA MET A 355 14.23 -37.51 -0.95
C MET A 355 15.52 -38.33 -0.87
N THR A 356 16.66 -37.78 -1.28
CA THR A 356 17.94 -38.50 -1.37
C THR A 356 18.92 -38.18 -0.24
N SER A 357 18.71 -37.07 0.50
CA SER A 357 19.59 -36.62 1.57
C SER A 357 18.91 -36.65 2.94
N LYS A 358 19.67 -36.95 4.00
CA LYS A 358 19.22 -36.87 5.41
C LYS A 358 19.20 -35.43 5.97
N TRP A 359 19.70 -34.45 5.22
CA TRP A 359 19.77 -33.05 5.66
C TRP A 359 18.48 -32.31 5.30
N GLY A 360 18.04 -31.41 6.20
CA GLY A 360 16.84 -30.60 6.01
C GLY A 360 17.09 -29.41 5.10
N PHE A 361 16.22 -29.22 4.10
CA PHE A 361 16.20 -28.07 3.18
C PHE A 361 15.02 -27.11 3.49
N GLU A 362 14.61 -27.04 4.76
CA GLU A 362 13.41 -26.30 5.17
C GLU A 362 13.58 -24.79 5.04
N SER A 363 14.80 -24.29 5.26
CA SER A 363 15.14 -22.86 5.12
C SER A 363 15.07 -22.43 3.66
N GLU A 364 15.66 -23.22 2.78
CA GLU A 364 15.68 -23.04 1.33
C GLU A 364 14.26 -23.07 0.77
N GLU A 365 13.45 -24.05 1.18
CA GLU A 365 12.04 -24.15 0.80
C GLU A 365 11.25 -22.92 1.27
N LYS A 366 11.50 -22.41 2.48
CA LYS A 366 10.84 -21.22 3.00
C LYS A 366 11.17 -19.97 2.18
N ILE A 367 12.45 -19.78 1.81
CA ILE A 367 12.88 -18.66 0.96
C ILE A 367 12.17 -18.70 -0.39
N LEU A 368 12.15 -19.87 -1.03
CA LEU A 368 11.49 -20.05 -2.32
C LEU A 368 9.98 -19.81 -2.26
N ARG A 369 9.31 -20.31 -1.22
CA ARG A 369 7.88 -20.07 -1.01
C ARG A 369 7.57 -18.59 -0.74
N SER A 370 8.44 -17.89 -0.01
CA SER A 370 8.32 -16.43 0.17
C SER A 370 8.42 -15.70 -1.16
N LYS A 371 9.39 -16.08 -2.01
CA LYS A 371 9.57 -15.49 -3.33
C LYS A 371 8.38 -15.76 -4.26
N LEU A 372 7.77 -16.95 -4.23
CA LEU A 372 6.53 -17.23 -4.96
C LEU A 372 5.37 -16.33 -4.51
N GLU A 373 5.25 -16.04 -3.22
CA GLU A 373 4.21 -15.15 -2.71
C GLU A 373 4.44 -13.69 -3.15
N GLU A 374 5.70 -13.24 -3.23
CA GLU A 374 6.05 -11.94 -3.83
C GLU A 374 5.65 -11.88 -5.31
N LEU A 375 6.02 -12.89 -6.10
CA LEU A 375 5.67 -12.98 -7.52
C LEU A 375 4.16 -13.06 -7.73
N ARG A 376 3.43 -13.71 -6.82
CA ARG A 376 1.96 -13.75 -6.84
C ARG A 376 1.34 -12.36 -6.66
N LYS A 377 1.92 -11.53 -5.78
CA LYS A 377 1.48 -10.14 -5.59
C LYS A 377 1.77 -9.30 -6.83
N GLU A 378 2.97 -9.42 -7.38
CA GLU A 378 3.38 -8.76 -8.63
C GLU A 378 2.43 -9.12 -9.80
N LYS A 379 2.19 -10.41 -10.01
CA LYS A 379 1.20 -10.94 -10.97
C LYS A 379 -0.20 -10.35 -10.77
N TRP A 380 -0.64 -10.18 -9.53
CA TRP A 380 -1.94 -9.59 -9.23
C TRP A 380 -1.98 -8.09 -9.56
N VAL A 381 -0.89 -7.36 -9.33
CA VAL A 381 -0.74 -5.95 -9.75
C VAL A 381 -0.87 -5.86 -11.27
N TRP A 382 -0.24 -6.76 -12.03
CA TRP A 382 -0.41 -6.84 -13.48
C TRP A 382 -1.82 -7.22 -13.97
N GLY A 383 -2.78 -7.46 -13.07
CA GLY A 383 -4.18 -7.74 -13.42
C GLY A 383 -4.52 -9.23 -13.51
N PHE A 384 -3.58 -10.14 -13.26
CA PHE A 384 -3.82 -11.59 -13.32
C PHE A 384 -4.42 -12.12 -12.01
N ARG A 385 -5.75 -12.25 -11.97
CA ARG A 385 -6.50 -12.76 -10.80
C ARG A 385 -6.53 -14.28 -10.68
N GLY A 386 -6.27 -14.98 -11.77
CA GLY A 386 -6.38 -16.42 -11.88
C GLY A 386 -5.20 -16.98 -12.63
N ASP A 387 -4.95 -18.26 -12.39
CA ASP A 387 -3.72 -18.90 -12.81
C ASP A 387 -3.78 -19.46 -14.24
N ALA A 388 -4.97 -19.67 -14.79
CA ALA A 388 -5.17 -20.28 -16.09
C ALA A 388 -4.61 -19.45 -17.26
N ILE A 389 -4.92 -18.14 -17.29
CA ILE A 389 -4.42 -17.24 -18.35
C ILE A 389 -2.91 -17.07 -18.19
N TRP A 390 -2.46 -16.83 -16.96
CA TRP A 390 -1.04 -16.66 -16.66
C TRP A 390 -0.21 -17.87 -17.08
N ARG A 391 -0.57 -19.09 -16.62
CA ARG A 391 0.12 -20.33 -17.01
C ARG A 391 0.16 -20.50 -18.52
N ARG A 392 -0.95 -20.27 -19.22
CA ARG A 392 -0.97 -20.38 -20.68
C ARG A 392 0.03 -19.42 -21.34
N LEU A 393 0.06 -18.14 -20.92
CA LEU A 393 1.00 -17.15 -21.48
C LEU A 393 2.45 -17.48 -21.12
N ARG A 394 2.70 -17.90 -19.87
CA ARG A 394 4.00 -18.33 -19.37
C ARG A 394 4.51 -19.53 -20.15
N ASP A 395 3.68 -20.55 -20.36
CA ASP A 395 4.05 -21.77 -21.08
C ASP A 395 4.27 -21.47 -22.58
N GLU A 396 3.46 -20.58 -23.18
CA GLU A 396 3.68 -20.06 -24.54
C GLU A 396 5.03 -19.33 -24.64
N TRP A 397 5.34 -18.47 -23.66
CA TRP A 397 6.62 -17.78 -23.59
C TRP A 397 7.77 -18.77 -23.44
N VAL A 398 7.75 -19.65 -22.43
CA VAL A 398 8.81 -20.63 -22.18
C VAL A 398 8.99 -21.58 -23.36
N GLY A 399 7.90 -21.93 -24.05
CA GLY A 399 7.91 -22.82 -25.23
C GLY A 399 8.33 -22.15 -26.54
N SER A 400 8.36 -20.82 -26.65
CA SER A 400 8.66 -20.12 -27.91
C SER A 400 10.15 -20.08 -28.28
N GLY A 401 10.46 -19.79 -29.54
CA GLY A 401 11.84 -19.73 -30.07
C GLY A 401 12.40 -21.09 -30.48
N ILE A 402 13.71 -21.15 -30.73
CA ILE A 402 14.39 -22.39 -31.15
C ILE A 402 14.50 -23.35 -29.97
N VAL A 403 13.76 -24.45 -30.04
CA VAL A 403 13.96 -25.62 -29.18
C VAL A 403 14.85 -26.57 -29.96
N ARG A 404 16.07 -26.84 -29.47
CA ARG A 404 16.91 -27.90 -30.04
C ARG A 404 16.13 -29.22 -29.93
N LYS A 405 15.69 -29.73 -31.08
CA LYS A 405 15.39 -31.14 -31.24
C LYS A 405 16.70 -31.74 -31.74
N ASP A 406 17.24 -32.68 -30.99
CA ASP A 406 18.40 -33.44 -31.42
C ASP A 406 18.19 -34.06 -32.81
#